data_AF-A0A2N1UEL5-F1
#
_entry.id   AF-A0A2N1UEL5-F1
#
_cell.length_a   1.000
_cell.length_b   1.000
_cell.length_c   1.000
_cell.angle_alpha   90.00
_cell.angle_beta   90.00
_cell.angle_gamma   90.00
#
_symmetry.space_group_name_H-M   'P 1'
#
loop_
_entity.id
_entity.type
_entity.pdbx_description
1 polymer ?
#
loop_
_entity_poly.entity_id
_entity_poly.type
_entity_poly.pdbx_seq_one_letter_code
_entity_poly.pdbx_strand_id
1 'polypeptide(L)'
;MVYIEKKKEGNKNIWVFKYCALYYWLMWPTIIVSIFAWQSEGNYLGFVAAILWILLISLAIPYWPSIFKLRKVMKEKGIQASGSKYSLSNPLRYEWEDPHYSGKY
;
A
#
# COMPACT_ATOMS: atom_id res chain seq x y z
N MET A 1 -11.17 5.33 9.49
CA MET A 1 -9.71 5.46 9.28
C MET A 1 -9.42 5.29 7.79
N VAL A 2 -8.93 6.31 7.10
CA VAL A 2 -8.74 6.26 5.65
C VAL A 2 -7.34 5.73 5.33
N TYR A 3 -7.24 4.57 4.67
CA TYR A 3 -5.97 3.91 4.34
C TYR A 3 -5.15 4.66 3.27
N ILE A 4 -5.84 5.39 2.40
CA ILE A 4 -5.27 6.17 1.30
C ILE A 4 -5.86 7.56 1.33
N GLU A 5 -5.03 8.53 1.69
CA GLU A 5 -5.45 9.92 1.69
C GLU A 5 -5.30 10.50 0.29
N LYS A 6 -6.40 11.03 -0.25
CA LYS A 6 -6.40 11.71 -1.54
C LYS A 6 -6.40 13.21 -1.28
N LYS A 7 -5.36 13.90 -1.74
CA LYS A 7 -5.25 15.34 -1.70
C LYS A 7 -5.24 15.88 -3.12
N LYS A 8 -5.78 17.08 -3.30
CA LYS A 8 -5.65 17.86 -4.52
C LYS A 8 -5.03 19.19 -4.13
N GLU A 9 -3.84 19.46 -4.63
CA GLU A 9 -3.10 20.71 -4.38
C GLU A 9 -2.93 21.43 -5.73
N GLY A 10 -3.75 22.45 -5.97
CA GLY A 10 -3.80 23.14 -7.26
C GLY A 10 -4.15 22.20 -8.41
N ASN A 11 -3.22 22.04 -9.35
CA ASN A 11 -3.34 21.14 -10.51
C ASN A 11 -2.80 19.72 -10.26
N LYS A 12 -2.29 19.43 -9.06
CA LYS A 12 -1.70 18.15 -8.71
C LYS A 12 -2.67 17.30 -7.91
N ASN A 13 -2.87 16.07 -8.36
CA ASN A 13 -3.52 15.03 -7.57
C ASN A 13 -2.44 14.25 -6.82
N ILE A 14 -2.61 14.12 -5.51
CA ILE A 14 -1.65 13.46 -4.61
C ILE A 14 -2.38 12.34 -3.88
N TRP A 15 -1.91 11.12 -4.06
CA TRP A 15 -2.39 9.95 -3.30
C TRP A 15 -1.33 9.51 -2.31
N VAL A 16 -1.67 9.52 -1.02
CA VAL A 16 -0.76 9.20 0.08
C VAL A 16 -1.18 7.89 0.72
N PHE A 17 -0.26 6.92 0.75
CA PHE A 17 -0.47 5.59 1.31
C PHE A 17 0.09 5.53 2.74
N LYS A 18 -0.65 6.07 3.71
CA LYS A 18 -0.18 6.27 5.09
C LYS A 18 0.25 4.99 5.81
N TYR A 19 -0.46 3.87 5.61
CA TYR A 19 -0.17 2.61 6.30
C TYR A 19 0.47 1.55 5.42
N CYS A 20 1.08 1.94 4.29
CA CYS A 20 1.87 1.02 3.48
C CYS A 20 3.03 0.41 4.29
N ALA A 21 3.67 1.22 5.14
CA ALA A 21 4.73 0.75 6.04
C ALA A 21 4.25 -0.32 7.03
N LEU A 22 3.02 -0.23 7.55
CA LEU A 22 2.46 -1.27 8.43
C LEU A 22 2.24 -2.58 7.69
N TYR A 23 1.79 -2.53 6.45
CA TYR A 23 1.66 -3.72 5.62
C TYR A 23 3.01 -4.39 5.40
N TYR A 24 4.04 -3.63 5.01
CA TYR A 24 5.40 -4.16 4.84
C TYR A 24 5.99 -4.67 6.15
N TRP A 25 5.71 -3.99 7.27
CA TRP A 25 6.16 -4.41 8.59
C TRP A 25 5.51 -5.73 9.03
N LEU A 26 4.25 -5.97 8.68
CA LEU A 26 3.56 -7.23 8.96
C LEU A 26 3.97 -8.35 7.99
N MET A 27 4.23 -8.01 6.73
CA MET A 27 4.57 -8.96 5.68
C MET A 27 5.83 -9.78 6.03
N TRP A 28 6.88 -9.14 6.55
CA TRP A 28 8.14 -9.82 6.87
C TRP A 28 7.98 -10.89 7.97
N PRO A 29 7.41 -10.59 9.16
CA PRO A 29 7.06 -11.59 10.16
C PRO A 29 6.19 -12.72 9.63
N THR A 30 5.15 -12.41 8.83
CA THR A 30 4.27 -13.43 8.25
C THR A 30 5.05 -14.41 7.38
N ILE A 31 5.94 -13.92 6.52
CA ILE A 31 6.79 -14.77 5.67
C ILE A 31 7.74 -15.62 6.52
N ILE A 32 8.44 -15.01 7.47
CA ILE A 32 9.40 -15.70 8.35
C ILE A 32 8.71 -16.82 9.12
N VAL A 33 7.59 -16.51 9.78
CA VAL A 33 6.82 -17.49 10.56
C VAL A 33 6.26 -18.59 9.66
N SER A 34 5.86 -18.28 8.43
CA SER A 34 5.40 -19.30 7.46
C SER A 34 6.52 -20.28 7.08
N ILE A 35 7.75 -19.80 6.91
CA ILE A 35 8.91 -20.66 6.62
C ILE A 35 9.20 -21.59 7.80
N PHE A 36 9.19 -21.04 9.03
CA PHE A 36 9.38 -21.85 10.24
C PHE A 36 8.24 -22.85 10.47
N ALA A 37 6.99 -22.44 10.21
CA ALA A 37 5.83 -23.32 10.30
C ALA A 37 5.90 -24.47 9.30
N TRP A 38 6.44 -24.24 8.08
CA TRP A 38 6.65 -25.30 7.10
C TRP A 38 7.66 -26.33 7.58
N GLN A 39 8.75 -25.89 8.23
CA GLN A 39 9.81 -26.78 8.73
C GLN A 39 9.42 -27.50 10.04
N SER A 40 8.37 -27.04 10.70
CA SER A 40 7.91 -27.55 12.00
C SER A 40 6.78 -28.55 11.81
N GLU A 41 6.92 -29.76 12.38
CA GLU A 41 5.82 -30.73 12.50
C GLU A 41 4.75 -30.31 13.55
N GLY A 42 4.98 -29.22 14.29
CA GLY A 42 4.07 -28.70 15.31
C GLY A 42 2.90 -27.88 14.75
N ASN A 43 1.66 -28.32 15.04
CA ASN A 43 0.40 -27.66 14.64
C ASN A 43 0.27 -26.19 15.09
N TYR A 44 0.94 -25.79 16.18
CA TYR A 44 0.84 -24.44 16.73
C TYR A 44 1.44 -23.37 15.79
N LEU A 45 2.62 -23.62 15.20
CA LEU A 45 3.26 -22.66 14.31
C LEU A 45 2.47 -22.46 13.01
N GLY A 46 1.84 -23.53 12.50
CA GLY A 46 0.93 -23.45 11.36
C GLY A 46 -0.29 -22.57 11.63
N PHE A 47 -0.88 -22.68 12.82
CA PHE A 47 -2.02 -21.83 13.22
C PHE A 47 -1.63 -20.34 13.34
N VAL A 48 -0.47 -20.05 13.94
CA VAL A 48 0.05 -18.67 14.04
C VAL A 48 0.32 -18.09 12.65
N ALA A 49 0.92 -18.87 11.74
CA ALA A 49 1.12 -18.45 10.36
C ALA A 49 -0.22 -18.13 9.67
N ALA A 50 -1.26 -18.96 9.85
CA ALA A 50 -2.58 -18.72 9.28
C ALA A 50 -3.21 -17.41 9.79
N ILE A 51 -3.13 -17.13 11.10
CA ILE A 51 -3.62 -15.85 11.66
C ILE A 51 -2.86 -14.67 11.05
N LEU A 52 -1.54 -14.75 10.96
CA LEU A 52 -0.71 -13.69 10.39
C LEU A 52 -1.03 -13.43 8.91
N TRP A 53 -1.35 -14.47 8.14
CA TRP A 53 -1.83 -14.34 6.77
C TRP A 53 -3.20 -13.67 6.68
N ILE A 54 -4.15 -14.05 7.54
CA ILE A 54 -5.46 -13.40 7.59
C ILE A 54 -5.32 -11.92 7.87
N LEU A 55 -4.52 -11.54 8.87
CA LEU A 55 -4.25 -10.14 9.20
C LEU A 55 -3.59 -9.39 8.04
N LEU A 56 -2.62 -10.02 7.36
CA LEU A 56 -1.95 -9.43 6.20
C LEU A 56 -2.92 -9.18 5.04
N ILE A 57 -3.82 -10.15 4.76
CA ILE A 57 -4.86 -10.03 3.73
C ILE A 57 -5.88 -8.94 4.10
N SER A 58 -6.34 -8.91 5.35
CA SER A 58 -7.26 -7.87 5.84
C SER A 58 -6.68 -6.46 5.69
N LEU A 59 -5.36 -6.30 5.89
CA LEU A 59 -4.65 -5.06 5.63
C LEU A 59 -4.47 -4.76 4.14
N ALA A 60 -4.35 -5.77 3.28
CA ALA A 60 -4.16 -5.60 1.83
C ALA A 60 -5.45 -5.24 1.07
N ILE A 61 -6.59 -5.85 1.44
CA ILE A 61 -7.88 -5.67 0.75
C ILE A 61 -8.26 -4.19 0.51
N PRO A 62 -8.14 -3.28 1.50
CA PRO A 62 -8.49 -1.87 1.30
C PRO A 62 -7.63 -1.15 0.25
N TYR A 63 -6.41 -1.62 0.00
CA TYR A 63 -5.50 -0.99 -0.97
C TYR A 63 -5.75 -1.44 -2.41
N TRP A 64 -6.27 -2.66 -2.60
CA TRP A 64 -6.34 -3.28 -3.92
C TRP A 64 -7.10 -2.46 -4.97
N PRO A 65 -8.31 -1.92 -4.68
CA PRO A 65 -9.05 -1.10 -5.65
C PRO A 65 -8.28 0.16 -6.05
N SER A 66 -7.54 0.74 -5.12
CA SER A 66 -6.78 1.95 -5.34
C SER A 66 -5.48 1.69 -6.08
N ILE A 67 -4.80 0.57 -5.82
CA ILE A 67 -3.62 0.15 -6.59
C ILE A 67 -4.00 -0.08 -8.05
N PHE A 68 -5.14 -0.72 -8.33
CA PHE A 68 -5.61 -0.90 -9.71
C PHE A 68 -5.95 0.42 -10.40
N LYS A 69 -6.66 1.32 -9.72
CA LYS A 69 -6.94 2.66 -10.25
C LYS A 69 -5.63 3.42 -10.51
N LEU A 70 -4.69 3.36 -9.58
CA LEU A 70 -3.39 4.00 -9.73
C LEU A 70 -2.60 3.43 -10.91
N ARG A 71 -2.57 2.10 -11.09
CA ARG A 71 -1.95 1.46 -12.28
C ARG A 71 -2.54 1.94 -13.59
N LYS A 72 -3.87 2.12 -13.64
CA LYS A 72 -4.53 2.70 -14.82
C LYS A 72 -4.06 4.13 -15.08
N VAL A 73 -4.02 4.96 -14.03
CA VAL A 73 -3.51 6.33 -14.12
C VAL A 73 -2.03 6.37 -14.51
N MET A 74 -1.20 5.44 -14.01
CA MET A 74 0.23 5.33 -14.39
C MET A 74 0.44 5.04 -15.87
N LYS A 75 -0.50 4.32 -16.49
CA LYS A 75 -0.45 4.01 -17.93
C LYS A 75 -0.88 5.20 -18.78
N GLU A 76 -1.77 6.03 -18.25
CA GLU A 76 -2.36 7.17 -18.95
C GLU A 76 -1.62 8.50 -18.68
N LYS A 77 -0.90 8.62 -17.55
CA LYS A 77 -0.26 9.86 -17.08
C LYS A 77 1.14 9.58 -16.53
N GLY A 78 2.04 10.53 -16.70
CA GLY A 78 3.35 10.51 -16.03
C GLY A 78 3.19 10.73 -14.54
N ILE A 79 3.16 9.65 -13.75
CA ILE A 79 3.11 9.72 -12.29
C ILE A 79 4.53 9.84 -11.73
N GLN A 80 4.75 10.82 -10.84
CA GLN A 80 5.92 10.87 -9.97
C GLN A 80 5.61 10.17 -8.64
N ALA A 81 6.49 9.27 -8.22
CA ALA A 81 6.42 8.63 -6.91
C ALA A 81 7.47 9.24 -5.98
N SER A 82 7.08 9.58 -4.76
CA SER A 82 7.95 10.15 -3.73
C SER A 82 7.72 9.47 -2.38
N GLY A 83 8.68 9.60 -1.46
CA GLY A 83 8.61 9.00 -0.12
C GLY A 83 9.08 7.55 -0.05
N SER A 84 8.78 6.87 1.06
CA SER A 84 9.23 5.51 1.36
C SER A 84 8.07 4.57 1.67
N LYS A 85 8.18 3.32 1.20
CA LYS A 85 7.25 2.24 1.52
C LYS A 85 7.42 1.72 2.95
N TYR A 86 8.51 2.08 3.61
CA TYR A 86 8.90 1.57 4.93
C TYR A 86 8.80 2.62 6.04
N SER A 87 8.49 3.88 5.72
CA SER A 87 8.43 4.97 6.70
C SER A 87 7.00 5.47 6.89
N LEU A 88 6.55 5.55 8.14
CA LEU A 88 5.30 6.21 8.51
C LEU A 88 5.43 7.74 8.50
N SER A 89 6.63 8.28 8.77
CA SER A 89 6.89 9.73 8.77
C SER A 89 7.06 10.28 7.36
N ASN A 90 7.49 9.45 6.41
CA ASN A 90 7.58 9.79 4.99
C ASN A 90 6.84 8.74 4.12
N PRO A 91 5.49 8.69 4.20
CA PRO A 91 4.71 7.67 3.52
C PRO A 91 4.80 7.81 2.01
N LEU A 92 4.71 6.69 1.31
CA LEU A 92 4.69 6.64 -0.14
C LEU A 92 3.58 7.53 -0.72
N ARG A 93 3.96 8.42 -1.64
CA ARG A 93 3.07 9.34 -2.34
C ARG A 93 3.19 9.15 -3.84
N TYR A 94 2.05 9.27 -4.51
CA TYR A 94 1.97 9.31 -5.95
C TYR A 94 1.33 10.61 -6.38
N GLU A 95 2.01 11.31 -7.27
CA GLU A 95 1.68 12.67 -7.71
C GLU A 95 1.56 12.68 -9.24
N TRP A 96 0.49 13.29 -9.75
CA TRP A 96 0.35 13.55 -11.17
C TRP A 96 -0.46 14.81 -11.42
N GLU A 97 -0.21 15.44 -12.55
CA GLU A 97 -0.96 16.60 -13.02
C GLU A 97 -2.14 16.14 -13.89
N ASP A 98 -3.29 16.82 -13.77
CA ASP A 98 -4.40 16.61 -14.69
C ASP A 98 -4.17 17.43 -15.96
N PRO A 99 -3.93 16.78 -17.13
CA PRO A 99 -3.74 17.50 -18.38
C PRO A 99 -4.99 18.25 -18.86
N HIS A 100 -6.16 18.00 -18.26
CA HIS A 100 -7.42 18.67 -18.58
C HIS A 100 -7.70 19.95 -17.78
N TYR A 101 -6.80 20.37 -16.89
CA TYR A 101 -6.89 21.68 -16.26
C TYR A 101 -6.18 22.72 -17.16
N SER A 102 -6.83 23.09 -18.26
CA SER A 102 -6.49 24.36 -18.92
C SER A 102 -6.96 25.46 -17.97
N GLY A 103 -6.03 26.18 -17.36
CA GLY A 103 -6.33 27.43 -16.66
C GLY A 103 -7.02 28.39 -17.62
N LYS A 104 -8.34 28.41 -17.58
CA LYS A 104 -9.15 29.57 -17.92
C LYS A 104 -9.84 29.93 -16.62
N TYR A 105 -9.31 30.90 -15.90
CA TYR A 105 -9.98 32.06 -15.28
C TYR A 105 -8.89 32.96 -14.72
#